data_AF-A0A9P5V800-F1
#
_entry.id   AF-A0A9P5V800-F1
#
_cell.length_a   1.000
_cell.length_b   1.000
_cell.length_c   1.000
_cell.angle_alpha   90.00
_cell.angle_beta   90.00
_cell.angle_gamma   90.00
#
_symmetry.space_group_name_H-M   'P 1'
#
loop_
_entity.id
_entity.type
_entity.pdbx_description
1 polymer ?
#
loop_
_entity_poly.entity_id
_entity_poly.type
_entity_poly.pdbx_seq_one_letter_code
_entity_poly.pdbx_strand_id
1 'polypeptide(L)' 'MVATRLKLLSSGAVLAKVDCVAEDALCDVQGVEAYPTLKVYKSGRPQVYYGDLKAGAIVSFLQL' A
#
# COMPACT_ATOMS: atom_id res chain seq x y z
N MET A 1 -12.10 7.72 -7.45
CA MET A 1 -12.11 6.35 -6.85
C MET A 1 -11.57 5.31 -7.85
N VAL A 2 -10.26 5.30 -8.10
CA VAL A 2 -9.62 4.25 -8.91
C VAL A 2 -8.49 3.61 -8.12
N ALA A 3 -8.86 2.78 -7.14
CA ALA A 3 -7.95 1.80 -6.57
C ALA A 3 -7.95 0.58 -7.49
N THR A 4 -6.98 0.49 -8.41
CA THR A 4 -6.81 -0.72 -9.22
C THR A 4 -6.33 -1.85 -8.31
N ARG A 5 -7.15 -2.88 -8.15
CA ARG A 5 -6.86 -4.07 -7.35
C ARG A 5 -5.71 -4.84 -8.02
N LEU A 6 -4.50 -4.73 -7.49
CA LEU A 6 -3.38 -5.58 -7.89
C LEU A 6 -3.57 -6.95 -7.22
N LYS A 7 -3.43 -8.01 -8.03
CA LYS A 7 -3.42 -9.45 -7.70
C LYS A 7 -3.70 -9.81 -6.24
N LEU A 8 -4.74 -10.62 -6.03
CA LEU A 8 -4.94 -11.34 -4.78
C LEU A 8 -3.69 -12.22 -4.54
N LEU A 9 -2.96 -11.94 -3.47
CA LEU A 9 -1.92 -12.86 -3.01
C LEU A 9 -2.61 -14.11 -2.46
N SER A 10 -1.92 -15.25 -2.50
CA SER A 10 -2.45 -16.52 -1.99
C SER A 10 -2.87 -16.46 -0.51
N SER A 11 -2.39 -15.45 0.24
CA SER A 11 -2.76 -15.16 1.63
C SER A 11 -4.07 -14.37 1.79
N GLY A 12 -4.75 -14.01 0.70
CA GLY A 12 -5.94 -13.15 0.73
C GLY A 12 -5.64 -11.66 0.83
N ALA A 13 -4.35 -11.27 0.88
CA ALA A 13 -3.94 -9.88 0.84
C ALA A 13 -4.20 -9.25 -0.53
N VAL A 14 -4.64 -7.99 -0.52
CA VAL A 14 -4.92 -7.18 -1.70
C VAL A 14 -3.89 -6.07 -1.80
N LEU A 15 -3.29 -5.90 -2.98
CA LEU A 15 -2.47 -4.73 -3.27
C LEU A 15 -3.34 -3.68 -3.97
N ALA A 16 -3.12 -2.41 -3.63
CA ALA A 16 -3.74 -1.29 -4.29
C ALA A 16 -2.69 -0.21 -4.57
N LYS A 17 -2.91 0.58 -5.61
CA LYS A 17 -2.16 1.81 -5.86
C LYS A 17 -3.09 3.01 -5.74
N VAL A 18 -2.54 4.12 -5.27
CA VAL A 18 -3.19 5.43 -5.26
C VAL A 18 -2.28 6.36 -6.05
N ASP A 19 -2.86 7.11 -6.97
CA ASP A 19 -2.17 8.19 -7.67
C ASP A 19 -2.36 9.48 -6.86
N CYS A 20 -1.34 9.86 -6.09
CA CYS A 20 -1.42 11.04 -5.24
C CYS A 20 -1.39 12.36 -6.00
N VAL A 21 -1.00 12.37 -7.28
CA VAL A 21 -1.11 13.59 -8.11
C VAL A 21 -2.58 13.86 -8.44
N ALA A 22 -3.35 12.80 -8.69
CA ALA A 22 -4.78 12.90 -8.95
C ALA A 22 -5.64 12.97 -7.67
N GLU A 23 -5.19 12.36 -6.57
CA GLU A 23 -5.94 12.18 -5.32
C GLU A 23 -5.19 12.82 -4.13
N ASP A 24 -4.71 14.06 -4.30
CA ASP A 24 -3.89 14.82 -3.35
C ASP A 24 -4.49 14.87 -1.93
N ALA A 25 -5.76 15.25 -1.82
CA ALA A 25 -6.47 15.33 -0.52
C ALA A 25 -6.53 13.98 0.22
N LEU A 26 -6.60 12.85 -0.50
CA LEU A 26 -6.54 11.53 0.12
C LEU A 26 -5.14 11.26 0.66
N CYS A 27 -4.11 11.60 -0.09
CA CYS A 27 -2.72 11.38 0.32
C CYS A 27 -2.31 12.27 1.50
N ASP A 28 -2.84 13.49 1.58
CA ASP A 28 -2.69 14.38 2.75
C ASP A 28 -3.35 13.80 4.00
N VAL A 29 -4.62 13.37 3.92
CA VAL A 29 -5.34 12.74 5.05
C VAL A 29 -4.64 11.45 5.48
N GLN A 30 -4.06 10.73 4.53
CA GLN A 30 -3.26 9.55 4.81
C GLN A 30 -1.84 9.89 5.26
N GLY A 31 -1.39 11.15 5.31
CA GLY A 31 -0.04 11.53 5.73
C GLY A 31 1.04 10.92 4.85
N VAL A 32 0.95 11.11 3.54
CA VAL A 32 1.99 10.72 2.56
C VAL A 32 2.89 11.92 2.31
N GLU A 33 4.09 11.90 2.90
CA GLU A 33 5.04 13.04 2.82
C GLU A 33 6.13 12.83 1.76
N ALA A 34 6.32 11.60 1.29
CA ALA A 34 7.36 11.24 0.33
C ALA A 34 6.91 10.09 -0.59
N TYR A 35 7.55 9.98 -1.75
CA TYR A 35 7.25 8.94 -2.75
C TYR A 35 8.47 8.05 -3.03
N PRO A 36 8.28 6.74 -3.24
CA PRO A 36 7.05 5.98 -2.96
C PRO A 36 6.86 5.76 -1.44
N THR A 37 5.61 5.77 -0.97
CA THR A 37 5.23 5.36 0.39
C THR A 37 4.31 4.13 0.32
N LEU A 38 4.63 3.08 1.07
CA LEU A 38 3.79 1.90 1.21
C LEU A 38 3.13 1.90 2.59
N LYS A 39 1.81 1.69 2.62
CA LYS A 39 1.04 1.49 3.85
C LYS A 39 0.30 0.16 3.79
N VAL A 40 0.40 -0.59 4.88
CA VAL A 40 -0.26 -1.87 5.06
C VAL A 40 -1.45 -1.66 5.98
N TYR A 41 -2.61 -2.16 5.57
CA TYR A 41 -3.83 -2.07 6.34
C TYR A 41 -4.16 -3.44 6.92
N LYS A 42 -4.12 -3.56 8.25
CA LYS A 42 -4.57 -4.76 8.97
C LYS A 42 -5.77 -4.38 9.83
N SER A 43 -6.91 -5.02 9.59
CA SER A 43 -8.18 -4.73 10.29
C SER A 43 -8.55 -3.24 10.28
N GLY A 44 -8.36 -2.57 9.13
CA GLY A 44 -8.64 -1.15 8.93
C GLY A 44 -7.60 -0.18 9.53
N ARG A 45 -6.56 -0.67 10.20
CA ARG A 45 -5.51 0.18 10.78
C ARG A 45 -4.33 0.31 9.82
N PRO A 46 -3.95 1.54 9.40
CA PRO A 46 -2.78 1.75 8.55
C PRO A 46 -1.49 1.65 9.37
N GLN A 47 -0.47 1.03 8.79
CA GLN A 47 0.90 1.04 9.27
C GLN A 47 1.85 1.29 8.10
N VAL A 48 2.83 2.18 8.27
CA VAL A 48 3.86 2.42 7.27
C VAL A 48 4.76 1.19 7.16
N TYR A 49 5.01 0.76 5.93
CA TYR A 49 5.94 -0.32 5.65
C TYR A 49 7.36 0.23 5.50
N TYR A 50 8.26 -0.19 6.39
CA TYR A 50 9.66 0.24 6.42
C TYR A 50 10.63 -0.80 5.84
N GLY A 51 10.13 -1.87 5.21
CA GLY A 51 10.97 -2.91 4.61
C GLY A 51 11.50 -2.57 3.22
N ASP A 52 12.22 -3.51 2.60
CA ASP A 52 12.74 -3.37 1.24
C ASP A 52 11.57 -3.24 0.23
N LEU A 53 11.64 -2.24 -0.64
CA LEU A 53 10.62 -1.93 -1.64
C LEU A 53 10.68 -2.85 -2.88
N LYS A 54 11.62 -3.79 -2.93
CA LYS A 54 11.64 -4.83 -3.97
C LYS A 54 10.41 -5.72 -3.86
N ALA A 55 9.86 -6.09 -5.03
CA ALA A 55 8.68 -6.94 -5.13
C ALA A 55 8.78 -8.22 -4.29
N GLY A 56 9.93 -8.89 -4.29
CA GLY A 56 10.13 -10.12 -3.50
C GLY A 56 9.97 -9.90 -1.99
N ALA A 57 10.51 -8.80 -1.45
CA ALA A 57 10.43 -8.50 -0.02
C ALA A 57 9.01 -8.13 0.41
N ILE A 58 8.29 -7.37 -0.41
CA ILE A 58 6.89 -7.02 -0.18
C ILE A 58 6.00 -8.28 -0.20
N VAL A 59 6.19 -9.16 -1.18
CA VAL A 59 5.43 -10.40 -1.28
C VAL A 59 5.68 -11.30 -0.07
N SER A 60 6.95 -11.49 0.32
CA SER A 60 7.30 -12.26 1.52
C SER A 60 6.67 -11.68 2.78
N PHE A 61 6.67 -10.35 2.95
CA PHE A 61 6.05 -9.70 4.10
C PHE A 61 4.53 -9.94 4.19
N LEU A 62 3.84 -10.01 3.06
CA LEU A 62 2.39 -10.22 2.97
C LEU A 62 1.96 -11.69 3.05
N GLN A 63 2.91 -12.62 3.04
CA GLN A 63 2.69 -14.07 3.18
C GLN A 63 2.95 -14.59 4.61
N LEU A 64 3.51 -13.75 5.49
CA LEU A 64 3.64 -14.01 6.93
C LEU A 64 2.30 -13.83 7.64
#